data_AF-A0A2G9GY78-F1
#
_entry.id   AF-A0A2G9GY78-F1
#
_cell.length_a   1.000
_cell.length_b   1.000
_cell.length_c   1.000
_cell.angle_alpha   90.00
_cell.angle_beta   90.00
_cell.angle_gamma   90.00
#
_symmetry.space_group_name_H-M   'P 1'
#
loop_
_entity.id
_entity.type
_entity.pdbx_description
1 polymer ?
#
loop_
_entity_poly.entity_id
_entity_poly.type
_entity_poly.pdbx_seq_one_letter_code
_entity_poly.pdbx_strand_id
1 'polypeptide(L)'
;MKEQVAVALLYVNKKGYVIEHFIGIVHNTSAFYIHYFAHQLQLTLVTMAKNLEEMADVISSFDIIFKLHLMWKMFGITNELSQALQRKDEDITNEMKLVRILKDQLQKMRDEKWDSLLIGVFSFCEKINFGIPDINCLFVQGQSREKKFKDTNFHLYRVELFYTVIDM
;
A
#
# COMPACT_ATOMS: atom_id res chain seq x y z
N MET A 1 -27.27 5.84 -47.79
CA MET A 1 -25.99 6.17 -47.15
C MET A 1 -25.87 5.32 -45.89
N LYS A 2 -24.76 4.61 -45.67
CA LYS A 2 -24.52 3.90 -44.41
C LYS A 2 -23.82 4.88 -43.46
N GLU A 3 -24.44 5.19 -42.33
CA GLU A 3 -23.80 5.99 -41.29
C GLU A 3 -22.67 5.19 -40.62
N GLN A 4 -21.60 5.88 -40.24
CA GLN A 4 -20.43 5.34 -39.57
C GLN A 4 -20.26 6.10 -38.25
N VAL A 5 -19.96 5.38 -37.17
CA VAL A 5 -19.71 5.98 -35.84
C VAL A 5 -18.29 5.64 -35.40
N ALA A 6 -17.55 6.68 -35.03
CA ALA A 6 -16.23 6.58 -34.42
C ALA A 6 -16.34 6.36 -32.90
N VAL A 7 -15.62 5.39 -32.36
CA VAL A 7 -15.53 5.14 -30.91
C VAL A 7 -14.13 5.51 -30.43
N ALA A 8 -14.05 6.40 -29.45
CA ALA A 8 -12.81 6.79 -28.78
C ALA A 8 -12.95 6.73 -27.26
N LEU A 9 -11.91 6.30 -26.56
CA LEU A 9 -11.78 6.43 -25.12
C LEU A 9 -11.20 7.79 -24.78
N LEU A 10 -11.86 8.53 -23.90
CA LEU A 10 -11.35 9.77 -23.33
C LEU A 10 -10.92 9.49 -21.90
N TYR A 11 -9.65 9.75 -21.58
CA TYR A 11 -9.15 9.65 -20.21
C TYR A 11 -8.21 10.81 -19.87
N VAL A 12 -8.15 11.18 -18.60
CA VAL A 12 -7.27 12.26 -18.12
C VAL A 12 -5.97 11.65 -17.62
N ASN A 13 -4.84 12.09 -18.14
CA ASN A 13 -3.54 11.61 -17.69
C ASN A 13 -3.15 12.22 -16.33
N LYS A 14 -2.05 11.72 -15.73
CA LYS A 14 -1.54 12.20 -14.43
C LYS A 14 -1.14 13.69 -14.40
N LYS A 15 -1.06 14.35 -15.57
CA LYS A 15 -0.75 15.78 -15.71
C LYS A 15 -2.01 16.63 -15.96
N GLY A 16 -3.21 16.02 -15.92
CA GLY A 16 -4.49 16.69 -16.14
C GLY A 16 -4.89 16.86 -17.61
N TYR A 17 -4.19 16.21 -18.54
CA TYR A 17 -4.46 16.40 -19.97
C TYR A 17 -5.45 15.32 -20.44
N VAL A 18 -6.49 15.72 -21.17
CA VAL A 18 -7.43 14.80 -21.81
C VAL A 18 -6.73 14.13 -22.98
N ILE A 19 -6.63 12.81 -22.93
CA ILE A 19 -6.09 11.96 -23.98
C ILE A 19 -7.24 11.22 -24.63
N GLU A 20 -7.32 11.33 -25.95
CA GLU A 20 -8.26 10.58 -26.78
C GLU A 20 -7.53 9.39 -27.40
N HIS A 21 -8.04 8.18 -27.15
CA HIS A 21 -7.54 6.95 -27.73
C HIS A 21 -8.60 6.34 -28.63
N PHE A 22 -8.35 6.39 -29.93
CA PHE A 22 -9.28 5.91 -30.95
C PHE A 22 -9.32 4.37 -30.97
N ILE A 23 -10.52 3.78 -30.82
CA ILE A 23 -10.71 2.31 -30.82
C ILE A 23 -11.11 1.80 -32.22
N GLY A 24 -11.92 2.55 -32.98
CA GLY A 24 -12.32 2.12 -34.32
C GLY A 24 -13.56 2.83 -34.89
N ILE A 25 -13.80 2.66 -36.20
CA ILE A 25 -15.03 3.07 -36.90
C ILE A 25 -15.95 1.84 -37.07
N VAL A 26 -17.19 1.94 -36.61
CA VAL A 26 -18.19 0.86 -36.73
C VAL A 26 -19.33 1.30 -37.65
N HIS A 27 -19.78 0.40 -38.52
CA HIS A 27 -20.91 0.65 -39.42
C HIS A 27 -22.27 0.53 -38.71
N ASN A 28 -23.22 1.40 -39.05
CA ASN A 28 -24.53 1.51 -38.39
C ASN A 28 -25.52 0.37 -38.75
N THR A 29 -25.21 -0.85 -38.30
CA THR A 29 -26.18 -1.93 -38.00
C THR A 29 -26.00 -2.44 -36.56
N SER A 30 -25.16 -1.75 -35.79
CA SER A 30 -24.50 -2.26 -34.58
C SER A 30 -24.76 -1.39 -33.35
N ALA A 31 -25.71 -0.46 -33.38
CA ALA A 31 -26.04 0.39 -32.24
C ALA A 31 -26.34 -0.44 -30.96
N PHE A 32 -27.01 -1.59 -31.14
CA PHE A 32 -27.22 -2.57 -30.07
C PHE A 32 -25.92 -3.15 -29.52
N TYR A 33 -24.97 -3.53 -30.38
CA TYR A 33 -23.67 -4.08 -29.97
C TYR A 33 -22.78 -3.04 -29.30
N ILE A 34 -22.78 -1.81 -29.82
CA ILE A 34 -22.04 -0.69 -29.23
C ILE A 34 -22.62 -0.36 -27.85
N HIS A 35 -23.95 -0.29 -27.72
CA HIS A 35 -24.61 -0.06 -26.44
C HIS A 35 -24.36 -1.19 -25.44
N TYR A 36 -24.45 -2.44 -25.88
CA TYR A 36 -24.14 -3.60 -25.05
C TYR A 36 -22.69 -3.57 -24.57
N PHE A 37 -21.73 -3.32 -25.46
CA PHE A 37 -20.32 -3.24 -25.10
C PHE A 37 -20.04 -2.09 -24.14
N ALA A 38 -20.60 -0.90 -24.39
CA ALA A 38 -20.47 0.25 -23.51
C ALA A 38 -21.04 -0.05 -22.11
N HIS A 39 -22.21 -0.68 -22.03
CA HIS A 39 -22.81 -1.09 -20.76
C HIS A 39 -21.96 -2.14 -20.04
N GLN A 40 -21.46 -3.17 -20.73
CA GLN A 40 -20.59 -4.19 -20.12
C GLN A 40 -19.28 -3.58 -19.62
N LEU A 41 -18.68 -2.67 -20.39
CA LEU A 41 -17.48 -1.95 -19.98
C LEU A 41 -17.75 -1.09 -18.75
N GLN A 42 -18.86 -0.34 -18.73
CA GLN A 42 -19.27 0.46 -17.59
C GLN A 42 -19.52 -0.39 -16.35
N LEU A 43 -20.26 -1.50 -16.46
CA LEU A 43 -20.52 -2.42 -15.36
C LEU A 43 -19.23 -3.02 -14.81
N THR A 44 -18.30 -3.40 -15.70
CA THR A 44 -16.98 -3.92 -15.31
C THR A 44 -16.18 -2.86 -14.56
N LEU A 45 -16.14 -1.62 -15.07
CA LEU A 45 -15.46 -0.49 -14.40
C LEU A 45 -16.07 -0.18 -13.03
N VAL A 46 -17.39 -0.13 -12.93
CA VAL A 46 -18.11 0.10 -11.65
C VAL A 46 -17.85 -1.04 -10.67
N THR A 47 -17.84 -2.29 -11.12
CA THR A 47 -17.56 -3.46 -10.29
C THR A 47 -16.12 -3.44 -9.80
N MET A 48 -15.15 -3.08 -10.66
CA MET A 48 -13.75 -2.92 -10.25
C MET A 48 -13.57 -1.77 -9.24
N ALA A 49 -14.24 -0.64 -9.44
CA ALA A 49 -14.20 0.48 -8.49
C ALA A 49 -14.79 0.08 -7.12
N LYS A 50 -15.94 -0.58 -7.11
CA LYS A 50 -16.55 -1.11 -5.88
C LYS A 50 -15.66 -2.14 -5.19
N ASN A 51 -15.07 -3.06 -5.95
CA ASN A 51 -14.14 -4.04 -5.38
C ASN A 51 -12.88 -3.36 -4.82
N LEU A 52 -12.43 -2.23 -5.38
CA LEU A 52 -11.33 -1.45 -4.83
C LEU A 52 -11.73 -0.74 -3.53
N GLU A 53 -12.97 -0.22 -3.43
CA GLU A 53 -13.53 0.35 -2.21
C GLU A 53 -13.72 -0.72 -1.11
N GLU A 54 -14.30 -1.87 -1.46
CA GLU A 54 -14.47 -3.01 -0.55
C GLU A 54 -13.12 -3.61 -0.11
N MET A 55 -12.15 -3.70 -1.02
CA MET A 55 -10.78 -4.06 -0.65
C MET A 55 -10.14 -3.00 0.25
N ALA A 56 -10.39 -1.71 0.01
CA ALA A 56 -9.89 -0.66 0.89
C ALA A 56 -10.41 -0.83 2.31
N ASP A 57 -11.67 -1.19 2.50
CA ASP A 57 -12.25 -1.47 3.82
C ASP A 57 -11.63 -2.71 4.50
N VAL A 58 -11.33 -3.78 3.73
CA VAL A 58 -10.65 -4.98 4.25
C VAL A 58 -9.16 -4.76 4.53
N ILE A 59 -8.50 -3.90 3.75
CA ILE A 59 -7.07 -3.53 3.89
C ILE A 59 -6.89 -2.48 4.99
N SER A 60 -7.93 -1.74 5.35
CA SER A 60 -7.90 -0.73 6.41
C SER A 60 -8.13 -1.37 7.77
N SER A 61 -7.24 -2.27 8.20
CA SER A 61 -7.07 -2.50 9.64
C SER A 61 -5.87 -1.71 10.12
N PHE A 62 -5.89 -1.22 11.36
CA PHE A 62 -4.73 -0.56 11.94
C PHE A 62 -3.49 -1.46 11.85
N ASP A 63 -3.65 -2.78 12.02
CA ASP A 63 -2.60 -3.78 11.85
C ASP A 63 -1.93 -3.73 10.47
N ILE A 64 -2.73 -3.70 9.40
CA ILE A 64 -2.23 -3.67 8.03
C ILE A 64 -1.58 -2.30 7.75
N ILE A 65 -2.21 -1.21 8.16
CA ILE A 65 -1.65 0.15 7.99
C ILE A 65 -0.29 0.26 8.69
N PHE A 66 -0.19 -0.23 9.93
CA PHE A 66 1.04 -0.25 10.71
C PHE A 66 2.11 -1.11 10.02
N LYS A 67 1.77 -2.33 9.61
CA LYS A 67 2.69 -3.23 8.89
C LYS A 67 3.19 -2.62 7.58
N LEU A 68 2.33 -1.99 6.80
CA LEU A 68 2.70 -1.32 5.55
C LEU A 68 3.67 -0.15 5.79
N HIS A 69 3.41 0.68 6.82
CA HIS A 69 4.32 1.76 7.18
C HIS A 69 5.68 1.24 7.65
N LEU A 70 5.68 0.17 8.45
CA LEU A 70 6.90 -0.49 8.90
C LEU A 70 7.69 -1.06 7.72
N MET A 71 7.02 -1.80 6.83
CA MET A 71 7.62 -2.34 5.59
C MET A 71 8.19 -1.23 4.71
N TRP A 72 7.48 -0.10 4.55
CA TRP A 72 7.97 1.03 3.77
C TRP A 72 9.26 1.64 4.35
N LYS A 73 9.35 1.77 5.68
CA LYS A 73 10.58 2.24 6.34
C LYS A 73 11.74 1.26 6.16
N MET A 74 11.49 -0.04 6.35
CA MET A 74 12.48 -1.09 6.14
C MET A 74 12.94 -1.15 4.68
N PHE A 75 12.02 -0.98 3.74
CA PHE A 75 12.32 -0.92 2.31
C PHE A 75 13.21 0.27 1.98
N GLY A 76 13.00 1.44 2.59
CA GLY A 76 13.87 2.60 2.41
C GLY A 76 15.32 2.32 2.81
N ILE A 77 15.53 1.76 4.01
CA ILE A 77 16.86 1.41 4.55
C ILE A 77 17.54 0.35 3.66
N THR A 78 16.81 -0.70 3.29
CA THR A 78 17.38 -1.79 2.46
C THR A 78 17.59 -1.37 1.00
N ASN A 79 16.81 -0.43 0.47
CA ASN A 79 16.99 0.13 -0.87
C ASN A 79 18.23 1.03 -0.96
N GLU A 80 18.51 1.87 0.04
CA GLU A 80 19.76 2.63 0.13
C GLU A 80 20.98 1.69 0.09
N LEU A 81 20.90 0.59 0.84
CA LEU A 81 21.92 -0.47 0.81
C LEU A 81 22.00 -1.17 -0.54
N SER A 82 20.86 -1.57 -1.12
CA SER A 82 20.81 -2.27 -2.42
C SER A 82 21.47 -1.43 -3.52
N GLN A 83 21.23 -0.12 -3.51
CA GLN A 83 21.90 0.81 -4.41
C GLN A 83 23.41 0.92 -4.14
N ALA A 84 23.84 0.88 -2.88
CA ALA A 84 25.26 0.88 -2.54
C ALA A 84 25.97 -0.42 -2.98
N LEU A 85 25.32 -1.58 -2.83
CA LEU A 85 25.84 -2.89 -3.27
C LEU A 85 25.88 -3.03 -4.80
N GLN A 86 24.95 -2.40 -5.52
CA GLN A 86 24.90 -2.43 -6.98
C GLN A 86 25.99 -1.56 -7.63
N ARG A 87 26.57 -0.59 -6.90
CA ARG A 87 27.75 0.16 -7.36
C ARG A 87 28.96 -0.78 -7.27
N LYS A 88 29.27 -1.42 -8.39
CA LYS A 88 30.47 -2.24 -8.58
C LYS A 88 31.73 -1.39 -8.43
N ASP A 89 32.18 -1.20 -7.21
CA ASP A 89 33.57 -0.88 -6.92
C ASP A 89 34.09 -1.93 -5.93
N GLU A 90 35.12 -2.63 -6.38
CA GLU A 90 35.76 -3.79 -5.75
C GLU A 90 36.31 -3.42 -4.36
N ASP A 91 35.94 -4.18 -3.32
CA ASP A 91 36.79 -4.70 -2.23
C ASP A 91 35.88 -5.33 -1.13
N ILE A 92 36.20 -6.54 -0.67
CA ILE A 92 35.44 -7.27 0.38
C ILE A 92 35.38 -6.47 1.69
N THR A 93 36.38 -5.60 1.91
CA THR A 93 36.44 -4.65 3.02
C THR A 93 35.33 -3.58 2.96
N ASN A 94 34.76 -3.32 1.78
CA ASN A 94 33.65 -2.39 1.57
C ASN A 94 32.30 -3.01 1.95
N GLU A 95 32.11 -4.30 1.69
CA GLU A 95 30.88 -5.04 2.02
C GLU A 95 30.66 -5.14 3.54
N MET A 96 31.72 -5.40 4.31
CA MET A 96 31.64 -5.37 5.78
C MET A 96 31.26 -3.98 6.32
N LYS A 97 31.72 -2.90 5.68
CA LYS A 97 31.33 -1.53 6.05
C LYS A 97 29.86 -1.29 5.76
N LEU A 98 29.35 -1.77 4.63
CA LEU A 98 27.95 -1.63 4.24
C LEU A 98 27.02 -2.42 5.16
N VAL A 99 27.37 -3.66 5.51
CA VAL A 99 26.62 -4.46 6.50
C VAL A 99 26.60 -3.77 7.87
N ARG A 100 27.72 -3.17 8.28
CA ARG A 100 27.77 -2.37 9.53
C ARG A 100 26.87 -1.15 9.45
N ILE A 101 26.89 -0.40 8.34
CA ILE A 101 26.01 0.76 8.13
C ILE A 101 24.54 0.34 8.19
N LEU A 102 24.17 -0.78 7.55
CA LEU A 102 22.82 -1.31 7.62
C LEU A 102 22.41 -1.61 9.05
N LYS A 103 23.27 -2.34 9.78
CA LYS A 103 23.02 -2.68 11.19
C LYS A 103 22.86 -1.43 12.04
N ASP A 104 23.71 -0.42 11.84
CA ASP A 104 23.64 0.85 12.55
C ASP A 104 22.33 1.61 12.23
N GLN A 105 21.88 1.60 10.98
CA GLN A 105 20.61 2.23 10.57
C GLN A 105 19.38 1.51 11.13
N LEU A 106 19.37 0.17 11.12
CA LEU A 106 18.31 -0.64 11.70
C LEU A 106 18.26 -0.47 13.22
N GLN A 107 19.41 -0.47 13.88
CA GLN A 107 19.50 -0.22 15.33
C GLN A 107 19.00 1.20 15.67
N LYS A 108 19.39 2.21 14.88
CA LYS A 108 18.88 3.57 15.05
C LYS A 108 17.37 3.64 14.85
N MET A 109 16.82 2.89 13.91
CA MET A 109 15.37 2.77 13.72
C MET A 109 14.71 2.16 14.95
N ARG A 110 15.26 1.07 15.47
CA ARG A 110 14.79 0.36 16.67
C ARG A 110 14.72 1.25 17.91
N ASP A 111 15.79 2.00 18.17
CA ASP A 111 15.99 2.69 19.44
C ASP A 111 15.36 4.09 19.45
N GLU A 112 15.30 4.77 18.29
CA GLU A 112 14.92 6.20 18.22
C GLU A 112 13.67 6.48 17.37
N LYS A 113 13.22 5.56 16.49
CA LYS A 113 12.22 5.88 15.47
C LYS A 113 10.81 5.33 15.73
N TRP A 114 10.59 4.67 16.87
CA TRP A 114 9.27 4.20 17.27
C TRP A 114 8.21 5.32 17.24
N ASP A 115 8.42 6.41 17.97
CA ASP A 115 7.43 7.50 18.08
C ASP A 115 7.18 8.16 16.72
N SER A 116 8.24 8.36 15.93
CA SER A 116 8.13 8.93 14.59
C SER A 116 7.35 8.04 13.62
N LEU A 117 7.51 6.71 13.72
CA LEU A 117 6.72 5.76 12.94
C LEU A 117 5.25 5.84 13.36
N LEU A 118 4.98 5.82 14.66
CA LEU A 118 3.62 5.81 15.21
C LEU A 118 2.85 7.09 14.86
N ILE A 119 3.48 8.26 14.99
CA ILE A 119 2.93 9.55 14.56
C ILE A 119 2.59 9.51 13.06
N GLY A 120 3.48 8.93 12.24
CA GLY A 120 3.24 8.75 10.82
C GLY A 120 1.99 7.91 10.53
N VAL A 121 1.87 6.75 11.18
CA VAL A 121 0.71 5.86 11.09
C VAL A 121 -0.58 6.57 11.51
N PHE A 122 -0.58 7.27 12.64
CA PHE A 122 -1.75 8.04 13.10
C PHE A 122 -2.16 9.13 12.12
N SER A 123 -1.21 9.93 11.65
CA SER A 123 -1.47 10.98 10.66
C SER A 123 -2.04 10.42 9.35
N PHE A 124 -1.67 9.19 8.98
CA PHE A 124 -2.23 8.51 7.83
C PHE A 124 -3.67 8.06 8.10
N CYS A 125 -3.92 7.41 9.24
CA CYS A 125 -5.27 7.00 9.66
C CYS A 125 -6.23 8.19 9.71
N GLU A 126 -5.82 9.33 10.27
CA GLU A 126 -6.62 10.56 10.29
C GLU A 126 -6.96 11.05 8.87
N LYS A 127 -6.01 11.02 7.94
CA LYS A 127 -6.21 11.44 6.55
C LYS A 127 -7.21 10.57 5.79
N ILE A 128 -7.26 9.27 6.10
CA ILE A 128 -8.22 8.35 5.52
C ILE A 128 -9.50 8.20 6.36
N ASN A 129 -9.66 9.02 7.41
CA ASN A 129 -10.77 8.98 8.37
C ASN A 129 -10.97 7.59 9.00
N PHE A 130 -9.87 6.88 9.26
CA PHE A 130 -9.86 5.55 9.86
C PHE A 130 -9.78 5.63 11.39
N GLY A 131 -10.55 4.78 12.07
CA GLY A 131 -10.61 4.72 13.53
C GLY A 131 -9.28 4.30 14.15
N ILE A 132 -8.69 5.19 14.96
CA ILE A 132 -7.45 4.89 15.68
C ILE A 132 -7.78 4.06 16.95
N PRO A 133 -7.17 2.87 17.13
CA PRO A 133 -7.35 2.10 18.35
C PRO A 133 -6.67 2.77 19.54
N ASP A 134 -7.25 2.63 20.74
CA ASP A 134 -6.56 3.01 21.97
C ASP A 134 -5.34 2.11 22.17
N ILE A 135 -4.14 2.70 22.13
CA ILE A 135 -2.88 1.96 22.26
C ILE A 135 -2.65 1.42 23.67
N ASN A 136 -3.25 2.07 24.68
CA ASN A 136 -3.09 1.66 26.07
C ASN A 136 -4.15 0.66 26.50
N CYS A 137 -5.18 0.41 25.69
CA CYS A 137 -6.18 -0.59 26.01
C CYS A 137 -5.63 -2.02 25.84
N LEU A 138 -6.29 -2.95 26.52
CA LEU A 138 -5.99 -4.37 26.41
C LEU A 138 -6.35 -4.85 25.00
N PHE A 139 -5.43 -5.56 24.35
CA PHE A 139 -5.70 -6.14 23.05
C PHE A 139 -6.76 -7.25 23.17
N VAL A 140 -7.84 -7.15 22.38
CA VAL A 140 -8.90 -8.16 22.34
C VAL A 140 -8.86 -8.86 20.99
N GLN A 141 -8.21 -10.02 20.93
CA GLN A 141 -8.27 -10.89 19.75
C GLN A 141 -9.56 -11.72 19.77
N GLY A 142 -10.28 -11.72 18.65
CA GLY A 142 -11.64 -12.26 18.54
C GLY A 142 -11.81 -13.77 18.82
N GLN A 143 -12.93 -14.08 19.47
CA GLN A 143 -13.71 -15.35 19.54
C GLN A 143 -12.94 -16.69 19.52
N SER A 144 -12.25 -17.02 20.62
CA SER A 144 -12.01 -18.42 21.02
C SER A 144 -11.94 -18.54 22.54
N ARG A 145 -12.43 -19.67 23.08
CA ARG A 145 -12.81 -19.91 24.48
C ARG A 145 -11.69 -19.94 25.53
N GLU A 146 -10.50 -19.46 25.23
CA GLU A 146 -9.44 -19.24 26.22
C GLU A 146 -8.96 -17.80 26.18
N LYS A 147 -9.57 -16.96 27.02
CA LYS A 147 -9.13 -15.58 27.25
C LYS A 147 -7.75 -15.59 27.92
N LYS A 148 -6.68 -15.65 27.14
CA LYS A 148 -5.37 -15.17 27.57
C LYS A 148 -5.36 -13.65 27.42
N PHE A 149 -5.88 -12.94 28.42
CA PHE A 149 -5.51 -11.55 28.62
C PHE A 149 -4.02 -11.52 28.94
N LYS A 150 -3.18 -10.96 28.07
CA LYS A 150 -1.77 -10.82 28.43
C LYS A 150 -1.16 -9.46 28.16
N ASP A 151 -1.54 -8.72 27.11
CA ASP A 151 -0.78 -7.53 26.75
C ASP A 151 -1.63 -6.36 26.17
N THR A 152 -1.10 -5.14 26.28
CA THR A 152 -1.68 -3.91 25.71
C THR A 152 -1.43 -3.84 24.20
N ASN A 153 -2.23 -3.07 23.47
CA ASN A 153 -1.98 -2.77 22.05
C ASN A 153 -0.56 -2.21 21.85
N PHE A 154 -0.06 -1.41 22.78
CA PHE A 154 1.31 -0.93 22.80
C PHE A 154 2.34 -2.06 22.76
N HIS A 155 2.20 -3.07 23.62
CA HIS A 155 3.11 -4.19 23.65
C HIS A 155 3.05 -5.00 22.34
N LEU A 156 1.85 -5.23 21.80
CA LEU A 156 1.69 -5.90 20.51
C LEU A 156 2.43 -5.16 19.39
N TYR A 157 2.17 -3.87 19.20
CA TYR A 157 2.78 -3.14 18.08
C TYR A 157 4.28 -2.86 18.28
N ARG A 158 4.69 -2.56 19.52
CA ARG A 158 6.10 -2.22 19.80
C ARG A 158 6.99 -3.45 19.93
N VAL A 159 6.56 -4.45 20.69
CA VAL A 159 7.39 -5.62 21.00
C VAL A 159 7.18 -6.70 19.95
N GLU A 160 5.95 -7.21 19.81
CA GLU A 160 5.68 -8.36 18.95
C GLU A 160 5.84 -8.07 17.45
N LEU A 161 5.57 -6.83 17.02
CA LEU A 161 5.68 -6.43 15.61
C LEU A 161 6.96 -5.64 15.33
N PHE A 162 7.14 -4.48 15.95
CA PHE A 162 8.23 -3.57 15.58
C PHE A 162 9.62 -4.12 15.94
N TYR A 163 9.84 -4.59 17.18
CA TYR A 163 11.13 -5.18 17.55
C TYR A 163 11.39 -6.49 16.83
N THR A 164 10.42 -7.39 16.76
CA THR A 164 10.58 -8.67 16.03
C THR A 164 11.01 -8.45 14.58
N VAL A 165 10.42 -7.49 13.86
CA VAL A 165 10.76 -7.24 12.45
C VAL A 165 12.15 -6.60 12.27
N ILE A 166 12.61 -5.79 13.22
CA ILE A 166 13.92 -5.12 13.12
C ILE A 166 15.06 -6.03 13.62
N ASP A 167 14.77 -6.88 14.60
CA ASP A 167 15.75 -7.76 15.25
C ASP A 167 15.91 -9.13 14.54
N MET A 168 15.09 -9.42 13.52
CA MET A 168 15.20 -10.59 12.62
C MET A 168 16.36 -10.44 11.62
#